data_AF-A0A9E4HIV8-F1
#
_entry.id   AF-A0A9E4HIV8-F1
#
_cell.length_a   1.000
_cell.length_b   1.000
_cell.length_c   1.000
_cell.angle_alpha   90.00
_cell.angle_beta   90.00
_cell.angle_gamma   90.00
#
_symmetry.space_group_name_H-M   'P 1'
#
loop_
_entity.id
_entity.type
_entity.pdbx_description
1 polymer ?
#
loop_
_entity_poly.entity_id
_entity_poly.type
_entity_poly.pdbx_seq_one_letter_code
_entity_poly.pdbx_strand_id
1 'polypeptide(L)'
;MNLTAARRIAPAAGNLGVLTPGMGAVASTFVAGVIAARRGLSPPIGSISQMAHIRLGTKTENLNPPIREFVPLAGLDDLVFGGWDPLSANVLEAARTCGVLEEGDLGSISAELEGVVAMDAVFDRRWVSRLDGVRVKPQVSKWDQAQALMDDIENFRSTHDCDRLVMVWCGSTEAFSEPTAVHESVESFEAALKADDDAIAPSQIYAYAALQSDVPFANGAPNLTVDLPCMEELSRSRGVPVAGKDFKTGQTLMKTLIAPGLKARMLG
;
A
#
# COMPACT_ATOMS: atom_id res chain seq x y z
N MET A 1 12.04 -16.42 -25.57
CA MET A 1 10.92 -15.49 -25.38
C MET A 1 10.80 -14.66 -26.64
N ASN A 2 9.72 -14.82 -27.38
CA ASN A 2 9.44 -14.04 -28.59
C ASN A 2 9.33 -12.55 -28.23
N LEU A 3 10.21 -11.72 -28.77
CA LEU A 3 10.17 -10.25 -28.68
C LEU A 3 9.11 -9.63 -29.62
N THR A 4 8.12 -10.39 -30.06
CA THR A 4 7.23 -10.04 -31.18
C THR A 4 5.80 -9.76 -30.71
N ALA A 5 5.64 -8.66 -29.98
CA ALA A 5 4.50 -7.74 -29.95
C ALA A 5 4.73 -6.82 -28.75
N ALA A 6 4.79 -5.51 -28.96
CA ALA A 6 4.79 -4.58 -27.83
C ALA A 6 3.56 -4.88 -26.96
N ARG A 7 3.78 -5.18 -25.67
CA ARG A 7 2.68 -5.46 -24.73
C ARG A 7 1.75 -4.24 -24.75
N ARG A 8 0.48 -4.45 -25.08
CA ARG A 8 -0.51 -3.36 -25.08
C ARG A 8 -0.76 -2.95 -23.64
N ILE A 9 -0.29 -1.77 -23.26
CA ILE A 9 -0.53 -1.20 -21.93
C ILE A 9 -1.85 -0.43 -22.01
N ALA A 10 -2.78 -0.76 -21.11
CA ALA A 10 -4.04 -0.04 -21.01
C ALA A 10 -3.80 1.40 -20.52
N PRO A 11 -4.54 2.41 -21.01
CA PRO A 11 -4.50 3.75 -20.46
C PRO A 11 -4.88 3.77 -18.98
N ALA A 12 -4.30 4.69 -18.21
CA ALA A 12 -4.67 4.92 -16.81
C ALA A 12 -5.90 5.84 -16.68
N ALA A 13 -6.98 5.51 -17.38
CA ALA A 13 -8.22 6.28 -17.33
C ALA A 13 -9.01 6.02 -16.03
N GLY A 14 -9.84 6.99 -15.66
CA GLY A 14 -10.74 6.86 -14.52
C GLY A 14 -10.04 6.96 -13.16
N ASN A 15 -10.84 7.00 -12.10
CA ASN A 15 -10.34 7.20 -10.74
C ASN A 15 -9.56 5.97 -10.25
N LEU A 16 -8.43 6.24 -9.59
CA LEU A 16 -7.64 5.23 -8.92
C LEU A 16 -7.80 5.39 -7.40
N GLY A 17 -8.53 4.45 -6.80
CA GLY A 17 -8.61 4.35 -5.34
C GLY A 17 -7.32 3.79 -4.75
N VAL A 18 -6.77 4.47 -3.76
CA VAL A 18 -5.58 4.06 -3.01
C VAL A 18 -5.99 3.78 -1.57
N LEU A 19 -6.02 2.49 -1.22
CA LEU A 19 -6.45 1.99 0.07
C LEU A 19 -5.26 1.72 0.99
N THR A 20 -5.23 2.33 2.17
CA THR A 20 -4.13 2.15 3.14
C THR A 20 -4.62 1.57 4.46
N PRO A 21 -4.46 0.26 4.72
CA PRO A 21 -4.55 -0.29 6.07
C PRO A 21 -3.44 0.32 6.93
N GLY A 22 -3.83 1.02 8.00
CA GLY A 22 -2.96 1.92 8.77
C GLY A 22 -2.87 3.31 8.14
N MET A 23 -3.62 4.27 8.66
CA MET A 23 -3.61 5.68 8.23
C MET A 23 -2.65 6.57 9.02
N GLY A 24 -1.75 5.99 9.82
CA GLY A 24 -0.75 6.72 10.59
C GLY A 24 0.31 7.44 9.73
N ALA A 25 1.46 7.75 10.33
CA ALA A 25 2.43 8.73 9.83
C ALA A 25 2.76 8.63 8.34
N VAL A 26 2.96 7.42 7.81
CA VAL A 26 3.30 7.22 6.38
C VAL A 26 2.12 7.56 5.49
N ALA A 27 0.96 6.96 5.74
CA ALA A 27 -0.23 7.15 4.91
C ALA A 27 -0.74 8.59 5.00
N SER A 28 -0.83 9.17 6.20
CA SER A 28 -1.32 10.54 6.37
C SER A 28 -0.43 11.57 5.67
N THR A 29 0.89 11.41 5.77
CA THR A 29 1.85 12.30 5.10
C THR A 29 1.83 12.10 3.58
N PHE A 30 1.65 10.85 3.11
CA PHE A 30 1.50 10.56 1.69
C PHE A 30 0.25 11.24 1.11
N VAL A 31 -0.91 11.09 1.75
CA VAL A 31 -2.17 11.72 1.32
C VAL A 31 -2.02 13.25 1.31
N ALA A 32 -1.52 13.84 2.40
CA ALA A 32 -1.28 15.28 2.48
C ALA A 32 -0.33 15.79 1.40
N GLY A 33 0.77 15.08 1.14
CA GLY A 33 1.73 15.43 0.10
C GLY A 33 1.14 15.39 -1.30
N VAL A 34 0.30 14.40 -1.61
CA VAL A 34 -0.40 14.33 -2.90
C VAL A 34 -1.39 15.48 -3.05
N ILE A 35 -2.20 15.75 -2.02
CA ILE A 35 -3.20 16.83 -2.05
C ILE A 35 -2.51 18.18 -2.24
N ALA A 36 -1.42 18.43 -1.51
CA ALA A 36 -0.62 19.65 -1.68
C ALA A 36 -0.03 19.75 -3.10
N ALA A 37 0.48 18.65 -3.65
CA ALA A 37 1.06 18.63 -4.98
C ALA A 37 0.04 18.88 -6.10
N ARG A 38 -1.13 18.23 -6.05
CA ARG A 38 -2.16 18.40 -7.07
C ARG A 38 -2.82 19.79 -7.03
N ARG A 39 -2.89 20.40 -5.84
CA ARG A 39 -3.31 21.81 -5.68
C ARG A 39 -2.23 22.83 -6.03
N GLY A 40 -1.02 22.40 -6.44
CA GLY A 40 0.09 23.27 -6.79
C GLY A 40 0.72 24.03 -5.60
N LEU A 41 0.44 23.58 -4.36
CA LEU A 41 0.95 24.21 -3.14
C LEU A 41 2.40 23.83 -2.86
N SER A 42 2.82 22.63 -3.28
CA SER A 42 4.18 22.15 -3.13
C SER A 42 4.54 21.16 -4.23
N PRO A 43 5.77 21.18 -4.77
CA PRO A 43 6.19 20.15 -5.73
C PRO A 43 6.31 18.77 -5.05
N PRO A 44 6.07 17.65 -5.77
CA PRO A 44 6.13 16.29 -5.22
C PRO A 44 7.59 15.79 -5.04
N ILE A 45 8.38 16.51 -4.24
CA ILE A 45 9.81 16.26 -4.01
C ILE A 45 10.03 14.85 -3.47
N GLY A 46 10.96 14.13 -4.09
CA GLY A 46 11.32 12.75 -3.74
C GLY A 46 10.50 11.67 -4.46
N SER A 47 9.46 12.06 -5.22
CA SER A 47 8.67 11.10 -6.00
C SER A 47 9.34 10.75 -7.33
N ILE A 48 9.76 9.49 -7.48
CA ILE A 48 10.37 8.98 -8.72
C ILE A 48 9.39 9.09 -9.89
N SER A 49 8.13 8.66 -9.72
CA SER A 49 7.16 8.68 -10.80
C SER A 49 6.85 10.10 -11.29
N GLN A 50 6.89 11.09 -10.40
CA GLN A 50 6.54 12.47 -10.72
C GLN A 50 7.73 13.32 -11.18
N MET A 51 8.95 13.07 -10.70
CA MET A 51 10.11 13.94 -10.94
C MET A 51 11.26 13.30 -11.70
N ALA A 52 11.36 11.97 -11.71
CA ALA A 52 12.48 11.31 -12.39
C ALA A 52 12.24 11.22 -13.89
N HIS A 53 13.34 11.07 -14.62
CA HIS A 53 13.35 10.84 -16.06
C HIS A 53 13.82 9.42 -16.34
N ILE A 54 13.35 8.85 -17.44
CA ILE A 54 13.80 7.54 -17.93
C ILE A 54 14.69 7.73 -19.13
N ARG A 55 15.92 7.21 -19.05
CA ARG A 55 16.84 7.28 -20.17
C ARG A 55 16.50 6.21 -21.21
N LEU A 56 16.18 6.67 -22.41
CA LEU A 56 15.95 5.87 -23.60
C LEU A 56 17.15 6.06 -24.55
N GLY A 57 17.54 5.01 -25.25
CA GLY A 57 18.61 5.08 -26.25
C GLY A 57 20.01 5.39 -25.69
N THR A 58 20.90 5.77 -26.61
CA THR A 58 22.32 6.01 -26.37
C THR A 58 22.59 7.39 -25.77
N LYS A 59 23.82 7.64 -25.31
CA LYS A 59 24.19 8.94 -24.68
C LYS A 59 24.03 10.12 -25.63
N THR A 60 24.21 9.91 -26.93
CA THR A 60 24.21 10.95 -27.96
C THR A 60 22.81 11.37 -28.38
N GLU A 61 21.81 10.49 -28.24
CA GLU A 61 20.42 10.77 -28.65
C GLU A 61 19.67 11.64 -27.64
N ASN A 62 20.18 11.76 -26.40
CA ASN A 62 19.61 12.57 -25.32
C ASN A 62 18.10 12.36 -25.08
N LEU A 63 17.59 11.14 -25.35
CA LEU A 63 16.20 10.79 -25.11
C LEU A 63 16.02 10.46 -23.63
N ASN A 64 15.58 11.43 -22.86
CA ASN A 64 15.40 11.28 -21.42
C ASN A 64 14.09 11.95 -20.98
N PRO A 65 12.91 11.45 -21.40
CA PRO A 65 11.63 12.04 -21.03
C PRO A 65 11.31 11.85 -19.54
N PRO A 66 10.46 12.70 -18.95
CA PRO A 66 9.88 12.46 -17.62
C PRO A 66 9.14 11.13 -17.58
N ILE A 67 9.24 10.38 -16.47
CA ILE A 67 8.57 9.06 -16.34
C ILE A 67 7.06 9.20 -16.52
N ARG A 68 6.44 10.20 -15.88
CA ARG A 68 5.00 10.49 -15.99
C ARG A 68 4.51 10.82 -17.41
N GLU A 69 5.42 11.21 -18.31
CA GLU A 69 5.10 11.48 -19.72
C GLU A 69 5.40 10.27 -20.62
N PHE A 70 6.16 9.30 -20.12
CA PHE A 70 6.56 8.11 -20.86
C PHE A 70 5.61 6.92 -20.67
N VAL A 71 5.11 6.70 -19.45
CA VAL A 71 4.16 5.62 -19.14
C VAL A 71 2.79 6.18 -18.73
N PRO A 72 1.68 5.51 -19.08
CA PRO A 72 0.35 5.96 -18.70
C PRO A 72 0.12 5.70 -17.19
N LEU A 73 0.41 6.71 -16.37
CA LEU A 73 0.13 6.71 -14.94
C LEU A 73 -1.17 7.48 -14.66
N ALA A 74 -1.85 7.14 -13.57
CA ALA A 74 -2.95 7.97 -13.08
C ALA A 74 -2.40 9.34 -12.66
N GLY A 75 -3.11 10.41 -12.99
CA GLY A 75 -2.79 11.75 -12.52
C GLY A 75 -3.00 11.85 -11.01
N LEU A 76 -2.38 12.85 -10.38
CA LEU A 76 -2.58 13.10 -8.95
C LEU A 76 -4.03 13.53 -8.63
N ASP A 77 -4.70 14.17 -9.58
CA ASP A 77 -6.13 14.54 -9.49
C ASP A 77 -7.05 13.33 -9.59
N ASP A 78 -6.62 12.25 -10.24
CA ASP A 78 -7.40 11.01 -10.40
C ASP A 78 -7.28 10.08 -9.17
N LEU A 79 -6.44 10.42 -8.18
CA LEU A 79 -6.28 9.62 -6.97
C LEU A 79 -7.38 9.92 -5.96
N VAL A 80 -8.01 8.86 -5.47
CA VAL A 80 -9.00 8.88 -4.38
C VAL A 80 -8.44 8.07 -3.22
N PHE A 81 -8.48 8.61 -2.00
CA PHE A 81 -7.88 7.95 -0.83
C PHE A 81 -8.92 7.33 0.08
N GLY A 82 -8.60 6.16 0.62
CA GLY A 82 -9.37 5.47 1.64
C GLY A 82 -8.49 4.52 2.43
N GLY A 83 -9.07 3.83 3.41
CA GLY A 83 -8.32 2.88 4.22
C GLY A 83 -8.92 2.66 5.60
N TRP A 84 -8.14 2.00 6.44
CA TRP A 84 -8.57 1.55 7.75
C TRP A 84 -7.58 2.01 8.80
N ASP A 85 -8.07 2.41 9.96
CA ASP A 85 -7.19 2.75 11.08
C ASP A 85 -7.84 2.38 12.42
N PRO A 86 -7.14 1.69 13.32
CA PRO A 86 -7.69 1.33 14.62
C PRO A 86 -7.71 2.49 15.63
N LEU A 87 -7.13 3.65 15.29
CA LEU A 87 -6.94 4.77 16.21
C LEU A 87 -7.67 6.04 15.74
N SER A 88 -7.31 6.56 14.58
CA SER A 88 -7.76 7.88 14.10
C SER A 88 -9.04 7.78 13.27
N ALA A 89 -9.94 8.75 13.41
CA ALA A 89 -11.21 8.75 12.68
C ALA A 89 -11.08 9.21 11.22
N ASN A 90 -10.05 10.01 10.91
CA ASN A 90 -9.76 10.49 9.57
C ASN A 90 -8.27 10.83 9.41
N VAL A 91 -7.86 11.12 8.18
CA VAL A 91 -6.46 11.41 7.85
C VAL A 91 -5.93 12.68 8.50
N LEU A 92 -6.77 13.73 8.68
CA LEU A 92 -6.33 14.96 9.35
C LEU A 92 -5.95 14.70 10.80
N GLU A 93 -6.77 13.95 11.53
CA GLU A 93 -6.49 13.54 12.90
C GLU A 93 -5.21 12.70 12.97
N ALA A 94 -5.07 11.72 12.07
CA ALA A 94 -3.86 10.90 11.99
C ALA A 94 -2.60 11.75 11.73
N ALA A 95 -2.67 12.71 10.80
CA ALA A 95 -1.57 13.61 10.48
C ALA A 95 -1.13 14.44 11.69
N ARG A 96 -2.10 15.04 12.41
CA ARG A 96 -1.84 15.84 13.61
C ARG A 96 -1.26 15.00 14.75
N THR A 97 -1.82 13.81 15.00
CA THR A 97 -1.31 12.90 16.04
C THR A 97 0.11 12.43 15.73
N CYS A 98 0.43 12.17 14.47
CA CYS A 98 1.76 11.72 14.08
C CYS A 98 2.81 12.83 14.11
N GLY A 99 2.41 14.09 13.95
CA GLY A 99 3.30 15.26 14.10
C GLY A 99 4.44 15.31 13.08
N VAL A 100 4.29 14.68 11.92
CA VAL A 100 5.27 14.75 10.83
C VAL A 100 5.17 16.07 10.07
N LEU A 101 3.94 16.55 9.89
CA LEU A 101 3.60 17.81 9.22
C LEU A 101 3.15 18.82 10.27
N GLU A 102 3.49 20.10 10.05
CA GLU A 102 3.09 21.19 10.94
C GLU A 102 1.75 21.79 10.49
N GLU A 103 1.08 22.56 11.36
CA GLU A 103 -0.23 23.14 11.03
C GLU A 103 -0.17 24.09 9.81
N GLY A 104 0.99 24.69 9.55
CA GLY A 104 1.22 25.48 8.33
C GLY A 104 1.14 24.65 7.04
N ASP A 105 1.54 23.38 7.09
CA ASP A 105 1.44 22.44 5.96
C ASP A 105 0.00 21.96 5.79
N LEU A 106 -0.70 21.70 6.90
CA LEU A 106 -2.03 21.08 6.91
C LEU A 106 -3.17 22.07 6.66
N GLY A 107 -3.03 23.32 7.10
CA GLY A 107 -4.16 24.26 7.20
C GLY A 107 -4.92 24.43 5.89
N SER A 108 -4.21 24.60 4.77
CA SER A 108 -4.80 24.82 3.44
C SER A 108 -5.45 23.57 2.81
N ILE A 109 -5.13 22.37 3.33
CA ILE A 109 -5.62 21.08 2.82
C ILE A 109 -6.47 20.31 3.85
N SER A 110 -6.67 20.89 5.04
CA SER A 110 -7.31 20.28 6.20
C SER A 110 -8.70 19.70 5.92
N ALA A 111 -9.57 20.46 5.26
CA ALA A 111 -10.92 20.01 4.93
C ALA A 111 -10.94 18.75 4.04
N GLU A 112 -9.97 18.61 3.14
CA GLU A 112 -9.88 17.43 2.27
C GLU A 112 -9.32 16.23 3.03
N LEU A 113 -8.33 16.44 3.91
CA LEU A 113 -7.79 15.39 4.78
C LEU A 113 -8.84 14.90 5.79
N GLU A 114 -9.66 15.79 6.34
CA GLU A 114 -10.76 15.44 7.24
C GLU A 114 -11.84 14.62 6.52
N GLY A 115 -12.06 14.91 5.24
CA GLY A 115 -12.98 14.16 4.38
C GLY A 115 -12.55 12.73 4.07
N VAL A 116 -11.26 12.38 4.25
CA VAL A 116 -10.78 11.00 4.14
C VAL A 116 -10.99 10.29 5.48
N VAL A 117 -12.21 9.79 5.67
CA VAL A 117 -12.64 9.09 6.90
C VAL A 117 -12.12 7.65 6.91
N ALA A 118 -11.54 7.24 8.03
CA ALA A 118 -11.02 5.89 8.23
C ALA A 118 -12.16 4.90 8.54
N MET A 119 -12.13 3.77 7.83
CA MET A 119 -12.96 2.61 8.13
C MET A 119 -12.44 1.87 9.36
N ASP A 120 -13.31 1.15 10.07
CA ASP A 120 -12.92 0.35 11.23
C ASP A 120 -12.02 -0.81 10.81
N ALA A 121 -10.89 -0.98 11.50
CA ALA A 121 -9.83 -1.89 11.09
C ALA A 121 -10.03 -3.32 11.60
N VAL A 122 -9.56 -4.30 10.82
CA VAL A 122 -9.14 -5.59 11.39
C VAL A 122 -7.85 -5.36 12.17
N PHE A 123 -7.89 -5.60 13.48
CA PHE A 123 -6.77 -5.33 14.38
C PHE A 123 -6.69 -6.41 15.47
N ASP A 124 -5.48 -6.89 15.72
CA ASP A 124 -5.21 -7.86 16.77
C ASP A 124 -3.94 -7.47 17.52
N ARG A 125 -4.12 -7.17 18.82
CA ARG A 125 -3.06 -6.70 19.71
C ARG A 125 -1.96 -7.75 19.92
N ARG A 126 -2.20 -9.04 19.66
CA ARG A 126 -1.18 -10.08 19.72
C ARG A 126 -0.06 -9.84 18.71
N TRP A 127 -0.41 -9.28 17.55
CA TRP A 127 0.53 -8.95 16.50
C TRP A 127 1.13 -7.56 16.68
N VAL A 128 0.42 -6.63 17.33
CA VAL A 128 0.87 -5.26 17.59
C VAL A 128 0.59 -4.86 19.04
N SER A 129 1.51 -5.20 19.95
CA SER A 129 1.29 -5.14 21.39
C SER A 129 1.20 -3.73 21.99
N ARG A 130 1.76 -2.72 21.30
CA ARG A 130 1.88 -1.33 21.78
C ARG A 130 0.70 -0.44 21.42
N LEU A 131 -0.28 -0.97 20.69
CA LEU A 131 -1.46 -0.21 20.28
C LEU A 131 -2.72 -0.82 20.90
N ASP A 132 -3.63 0.05 21.30
CA ASP A 132 -4.97 -0.30 21.74
C ASP A 132 -5.95 0.24 20.70
N GLY A 133 -6.57 -0.65 19.92
CA GLY A 133 -7.50 -0.26 18.87
C GLY A 133 -8.87 0.12 19.45
N VAL A 134 -9.35 1.31 19.13
CA VAL A 134 -10.68 1.80 19.50
C VAL A 134 -11.66 1.80 18.32
N ARG A 135 -11.15 1.73 17.08
CA ARG A 135 -11.90 1.65 15.83
C ARG A 135 -11.68 0.30 15.15
N VAL A 136 -12.16 -0.76 15.79
CA VAL A 136 -11.93 -2.14 15.36
C VAL A 136 -13.24 -2.75 14.88
N LYS A 137 -13.16 -3.53 13.80
CA LYS A 137 -14.31 -4.24 13.26
C LYS A 137 -15.01 -5.10 14.32
N PRO A 138 -16.36 -5.15 14.34
CA PRO A 138 -17.10 -5.95 15.33
C PRO A 138 -17.02 -7.46 15.07
N GLN A 139 -16.63 -7.88 13.86
CA GLN A 139 -16.49 -9.29 13.50
C GLN A 139 -15.40 -9.96 14.34
N VAL A 140 -15.76 -11.04 15.01
CA VAL A 140 -14.84 -11.81 15.87
C VAL A 140 -14.08 -12.85 15.05
N SER A 141 -14.75 -13.52 14.10
CA SER A 141 -14.10 -14.55 13.29
C SER A 141 -13.24 -13.92 12.18
N LYS A 142 -12.09 -14.54 11.88
CA LYS A 142 -11.16 -14.10 10.83
C LYS A 142 -11.77 -14.22 9.45
N TRP A 143 -12.65 -15.21 9.24
CA TRP A 143 -13.41 -15.33 8.00
C TRP A 143 -14.38 -14.16 7.82
N ASP A 144 -15.17 -13.83 8.84
CA ASP A 144 -16.10 -12.69 8.74
C ASP A 144 -15.36 -11.36 8.63
N GLN A 145 -14.18 -11.23 9.26
CA GLN A 145 -13.29 -10.09 9.07
C GLN A 145 -12.82 -9.96 7.62
N ALA A 146 -12.41 -11.07 6.97
CA ALA A 146 -12.04 -11.07 5.56
C ALA A 146 -13.21 -10.64 4.67
N GLN A 147 -14.41 -11.16 4.94
CA GLN A 147 -15.63 -10.78 4.21
C GLN A 147 -15.97 -9.30 4.40
N ALA A 148 -15.92 -8.79 5.62
CA ALA A 148 -16.17 -7.38 5.90
C ALA A 148 -15.14 -6.46 5.21
N LEU A 149 -13.88 -6.90 5.05
CA LEU A 149 -12.90 -6.15 4.27
C LEU A 149 -13.20 -6.16 2.78
N MET A 150 -13.66 -7.29 2.22
CA MET A 150 -14.10 -7.35 0.82
C MET A 150 -15.31 -6.44 0.56
N ASP A 151 -16.27 -6.42 1.50
CA ASP A 151 -17.41 -5.51 1.42
C ASP A 151 -16.98 -4.03 1.49
N ASP A 152 -16.06 -3.68 2.39
CA ASP A 152 -15.50 -2.32 2.47
C ASP A 152 -14.81 -1.90 1.17
N ILE A 153 -14.01 -2.80 0.57
CA ILE A 153 -13.31 -2.55 -0.69
C ILE A 153 -14.31 -2.22 -1.81
N GLU A 154 -15.38 -3.01 -1.93
CA GLU A 154 -16.39 -2.82 -2.98
C GLU A 154 -17.29 -1.60 -2.71
N ASN A 155 -17.65 -1.37 -1.45
CA ASN A 155 -18.37 -0.17 -1.04
C ASN A 155 -17.55 1.09 -1.33
N PHE A 156 -16.25 1.07 -1.04
CA PHE A 156 -15.35 2.18 -1.37
C PHE A 156 -15.28 2.40 -2.88
N ARG A 157 -15.10 1.31 -3.65
CA ARG A 157 -15.04 1.35 -5.11
C ARG A 157 -16.26 2.04 -5.71
N SER A 158 -17.44 1.58 -5.33
CA SER A 158 -18.73 2.05 -5.87
C SER A 158 -19.07 3.46 -5.40
N THR A 159 -18.87 3.76 -4.11
CA THR A 159 -19.20 5.09 -3.53
C THR A 159 -18.34 6.21 -4.14
N HIS A 160 -17.11 5.91 -4.52
CA HIS A 160 -16.16 6.89 -5.06
C HIS A 160 -15.96 6.77 -6.58
N ASP A 161 -16.78 5.96 -7.25
CA ASP A 161 -16.71 5.75 -8.71
C ASP A 161 -15.28 5.43 -9.18
N CYS A 162 -14.63 4.49 -8.50
CA CYS A 162 -13.26 4.07 -8.78
C CYS A 162 -13.22 2.92 -9.78
N ASP A 163 -12.69 3.17 -10.98
CA ASP A 163 -12.45 2.12 -11.98
C ASP A 163 -11.42 1.10 -11.51
N ARG A 164 -10.44 1.56 -10.72
CA ARG A 164 -9.28 0.78 -10.30
C ARG A 164 -8.99 1.04 -8.83
N LEU A 165 -8.48 0.02 -8.15
CA LEU A 165 -8.00 0.14 -6.77
C LEU A 165 -6.58 -0.39 -6.66
N VAL A 166 -5.85 0.08 -5.67
CA VAL A 166 -4.61 -0.51 -5.17
C VAL A 166 -4.60 -0.43 -3.65
N MET A 167 -4.10 -1.46 -2.99
CA MET A 167 -3.93 -1.50 -1.55
C MET A 167 -2.45 -1.44 -1.18
N VAL A 168 -2.09 -0.57 -0.25
CA VAL A 168 -0.73 -0.44 0.27
C VAL A 168 -0.77 -0.56 1.79
N TRP A 169 -0.21 -1.64 2.33
CA TRP A 169 -0.10 -1.82 3.77
C TRP A 169 0.84 -0.78 4.38
N CYS A 170 0.26 0.09 5.20
CA CYS A 170 0.96 1.11 5.99
C CYS A 170 0.75 0.89 7.50
N GLY A 171 0.25 -0.30 7.86
CA GLY A 171 0.00 -0.70 9.23
C GLY A 171 1.30 -0.89 10.01
N SER A 172 1.15 -1.00 11.33
CA SER A 172 2.28 -1.31 12.19
C SER A 172 2.93 -2.64 11.81
N THR A 173 4.25 -2.72 11.97
CA THR A 173 4.98 -3.99 11.83
C THR A 173 4.42 -5.00 12.82
N GLU A 174 3.88 -6.09 12.27
CA GLU A 174 3.39 -7.21 13.06
C GLU A 174 4.56 -8.03 13.63
N ALA A 175 4.33 -8.65 14.78
CA ALA A 175 5.26 -9.61 15.35
C ALA A 175 5.61 -10.70 14.32
N PHE A 176 6.89 -11.06 14.25
CA PHE A 176 7.33 -12.12 13.35
C PHE A 176 6.77 -13.48 13.80
N SER A 177 6.27 -14.25 12.83
CA SER A 177 5.90 -15.65 13.01
C SER A 177 6.42 -16.44 11.82
N GLU A 178 6.83 -17.70 12.07
CA GLU A 178 7.25 -18.61 11.01
C GLU A 178 6.02 -19.14 10.25
N PRO A 179 6.11 -19.37 8.93
CA PRO A 179 5.05 -20.03 8.20
C PRO A 179 4.79 -21.45 8.75
N THR A 180 3.53 -21.72 9.06
CA THR A 180 3.00 -23.06 9.40
C THR A 180 2.21 -23.65 8.23
N ALA A 181 1.69 -24.87 8.39
CA ALA A 181 0.89 -25.59 7.38
C ALA A 181 -0.32 -24.80 6.85
N VAL A 182 -0.85 -23.85 7.63
CA VAL A 182 -1.98 -23.00 7.21
C VAL A 182 -1.60 -22.04 6.08
N HIS A 183 -0.31 -21.82 5.83
CA HIS A 183 0.16 -20.90 4.79
C HIS A 183 0.65 -21.62 3.52
N GLU A 184 0.56 -22.95 3.45
CA GLU A 184 1.10 -23.74 2.33
C GLU A 184 0.28 -23.60 1.04
N SER A 185 -1.03 -23.38 1.16
CA SER A 185 -1.93 -23.26 0.00
C SER A 185 -3.10 -22.33 0.30
N VAL A 186 -3.79 -21.85 -0.74
CA VAL A 186 -5.03 -21.06 -0.57
C VAL A 186 -6.09 -21.87 0.19
N GLU A 187 -6.24 -23.16 -0.12
CA GLU A 187 -7.22 -24.03 0.54
C GLU A 187 -6.96 -24.16 2.04
N SER A 188 -5.71 -24.43 2.44
CA SER A 188 -5.34 -24.54 3.86
C SER A 188 -5.49 -23.20 4.58
N PHE A 189 -5.19 -22.09 3.91
CA PHE A 189 -5.37 -20.75 4.47
C PHE A 189 -6.84 -20.41 4.70
N GLU A 190 -7.73 -20.71 3.74
CA GLU A 190 -9.17 -20.48 3.90
C GLU A 190 -9.80 -21.37 4.97
N ALA A 191 -9.36 -22.63 5.08
CA ALA A 191 -9.79 -23.51 6.16
C ALA A 191 -9.36 -22.94 7.53
N ALA A 192 -8.15 -22.41 7.63
CA ALA A 192 -7.63 -21.80 8.84
C ALA A 192 -8.30 -20.45 9.20
N LEU A 193 -8.67 -19.64 8.20
CA LEU A 193 -9.51 -18.44 8.41
C LEU A 193 -10.85 -18.81 9.05
N LYS A 194 -11.50 -19.88 8.57
CA LYS A 194 -12.79 -20.36 9.11
C LYS A 194 -12.67 -21.00 10.49
N ALA A 195 -11.47 -21.48 10.83
CA ALA A 195 -11.16 -22.06 12.13
C ALA A 195 -10.58 -21.05 13.14
N ASP A 196 -10.51 -19.76 12.77
CA ASP A 196 -9.93 -18.69 13.59
C ASP A 196 -8.47 -18.94 14.02
N ASP A 197 -7.68 -19.61 13.17
CA ASP A 197 -6.33 -20.06 13.52
C ASP A 197 -5.40 -18.89 13.87
N ASP A 198 -4.82 -18.92 15.07
CA ASP A 198 -3.99 -17.87 15.65
C ASP A 198 -2.74 -17.52 14.83
N ALA A 199 -2.26 -18.40 13.96
CA ALA A 199 -1.11 -18.14 13.10
C ALA A 199 -1.39 -17.10 11.99
N ILE A 200 -2.68 -16.80 11.71
CA ILE A 200 -3.06 -15.81 10.70
C ILE A 200 -3.03 -14.40 11.29
N ALA A 201 -2.17 -13.55 10.72
CA ALA A 201 -2.03 -12.15 11.11
C ALA A 201 -3.02 -11.23 10.36
N PRO A 202 -3.42 -10.08 10.95
CA PRO A 202 -4.28 -9.10 10.28
C PRO A 202 -3.84 -8.74 8.86
N SER A 203 -2.55 -8.45 8.63
CA SER A 203 -2.03 -8.12 7.30
C SER A 203 -2.29 -9.20 6.25
N GLN A 204 -2.33 -10.47 6.65
CA GLN A 204 -2.65 -11.59 5.78
C GLN A 204 -4.13 -11.61 5.41
N ILE A 205 -5.02 -11.22 6.34
CA ILE A 205 -6.46 -11.07 6.08
C ILE A 205 -6.71 -9.93 5.08
N TYR A 206 -6.02 -8.80 5.23
CA TYR A 206 -6.09 -7.69 4.26
C TYR A 206 -5.55 -8.09 2.89
N ALA A 207 -4.40 -8.78 2.82
CA ALA A 207 -3.85 -9.24 1.55
C ALA A 207 -4.80 -10.23 0.86
N TYR A 208 -5.37 -11.19 1.60
CA TYR A 208 -6.37 -12.10 1.09
C TYR A 208 -7.60 -11.37 0.54
N ALA A 209 -8.19 -10.45 1.32
CA ALA A 209 -9.36 -9.68 0.92
C ALA A 209 -9.09 -8.80 -0.32
N ALA A 210 -7.91 -8.16 -0.38
CA ALA A 210 -7.50 -7.38 -1.54
C ALA A 210 -7.41 -8.25 -2.80
N LEU A 211 -6.70 -9.38 -2.72
CA LEU A 211 -6.53 -10.27 -3.86
C LEU A 211 -7.86 -10.87 -4.31
N GLN A 212 -8.73 -11.28 -3.38
CA GLN A 212 -10.07 -11.79 -3.70
C GLN A 212 -10.97 -10.73 -4.35
N SER A 213 -10.70 -9.45 -4.12
CA SER A 213 -11.41 -8.30 -4.71
C SER A 213 -10.74 -7.75 -5.97
N ASP A 214 -9.79 -8.50 -6.54
CA ASP A 214 -8.96 -8.10 -7.70
C ASP A 214 -8.22 -6.78 -7.50
N VAL A 215 -7.80 -6.51 -6.26
CA VAL A 215 -7.04 -5.32 -5.87
C VAL A 215 -5.56 -5.69 -5.67
N PRO A 216 -4.63 -5.13 -6.46
CA PRO A 216 -3.20 -5.24 -6.22
C PRO A 216 -2.81 -4.85 -4.80
N PHE A 217 -1.87 -5.59 -4.20
CA PHE A 217 -1.46 -5.37 -2.82
C PHE A 217 0.05 -5.15 -2.71
N ALA A 218 0.47 -4.06 -2.07
CA ALA A 218 1.86 -3.80 -1.72
C ALA A 218 2.08 -3.84 -0.21
N ASN A 219 2.99 -4.69 0.26
CA ASN A 219 3.33 -4.79 1.68
C ASN A 219 4.42 -3.77 2.05
N GLY A 220 4.05 -2.70 2.75
CA GLY A 220 4.97 -1.65 3.19
C GLY A 220 5.78 -1.97 4.46
N ALA A 221 5.50 -3.08 5.12
CA ALA A 221 6.13 -3.49 6.38
C ALA A 221 6.87 -4.83 6.23
N PRO A 222 7.79 -5.21 7.16
CA PRO A 222 8.66 -6.38 7.00
C PRO A 222 8.03 -7.73 7.35
N ASN A 223 6.75 -7.76 7.77
CA ASN A 223 5.98 -9.01 7.95
C ASN A 223 5.90 -9.82 6.64
N LEU A 224 5.78 -11.15 6.75
CA LEU A 224 5.90 -12.05 5.60
C LEU A 224 4.77 -11.84 4.61
N THR A 225 3.51 -11.98 5.02
CA THR A 225 2.29 -11.69 4.24
C THR A 225 2.36 -12.14 2.78
N VAL A 226 2.81 -11.28 1.87
CA VAL A 226 2.93 -11.60 0.43
C VAL A 226 4.07 -12.56 0.09
N ASP A 227 5.00 -12.82 1.01
CA ASP A 227 6.07 -13.82 0.90
C ASP A 227 5.58 -15.25 1.23
N LEU A 228 4.30 -15.42 1.60
CA LEU A 228 3.73 -16.71 1.99
C LEU A 228 3.26 -17.50 0.75
N PRO A 229 3.45 -18.84 0.70
CA PRO A 229 3.05 -19.66 -0.44
C PRO A 229 1.57 -19.51 -0.84
N CYS A 230 0.65 -19.48 0.12
CA CYS A 230 -0.78 -19.27 -0.14
C CYS A 230 -1.08 -17.92 -0.80
N MET A 231 -0.36 -16.86 -0.45
CA MET A 231 -0.56 -15.52 -1.05
C MET A 231 0.04 -15.44 -2.45
N GLU A 232 1.20 -16.08 -2.67
CA GLU A 232 1.76 -16.21 -4.02
C GLU A 232 0.85 -17.02 -4.94
N GLU A 233 0.29 -18.13 -4.43
CA GLU A 233 -0.66 -18.97 -5.17
C GLU A 233 -1.94 -18.18 -5.52
N LEU A 234 -2.51 -17.45 -4.55
CA LEU A 234 -3.70 -16.63 -4.77
C LEU A 234 -3.44 -15.52 -5.80
N SER A 235 -2.32 -14.81 -5.67
CA SER A 235 -1.90 -13.78 -6.63
C SER A 235 -1.78 -14.34 -8.05
N ARG A 236 -1.16 -15.51 -8.22
CA ARG A 236 -0.98 -16.15 -9.54
C ARG A 236 -2.30 -16.65 -10.13
N SER A 237 -3.14 -17.28 -9.32
CA SER A 237 -4.42 -17.85 -9.78
C SER A 237 -5.40 -16.76 -10.22
N ARG A 238 -5.41 -15.62 -9.53
CA ARG A 238 -6.25 -14.45 -9.89
C ARG A 238 -5.61 -13.52 -10.91
N GLY A 239 -4.30 -13.62 -11.13
CA GLY A 239 -3.56 -12.70 -12.00
C GLY A 239 -3.44 -11.29 -11.41
N VAL A 240 -3.52 -11.16 -10.09
CA VAL A 240 -3.50 -9.88 -9.36
C VAL A 240 -2.10 -9.68 -8.76
N PRO A 241 -1.39 -8.59 -9.09
CA PRO A 241 -0.01 -8.42 -8.66
C PRO A 241 0.11 -8.11 -7.16
N VAL A 242 1.12 -8.73 -6.54
CA VAL A 242 1.61 -8.36 -5.21
C VAL A 242 3.01 -7.76 -5.28
N ALA A 243 3.34 -6.89 -4.33
CA ALA A 243 4.67 -6.32 -4.19
C ALA A 243 5.06 -6.21 -2.70
N GLY A 244 6.35 -6.21 -2.43
CA GLY A 244 6.85 -6.12 -1.07
C GLY A 244 8.23 -6.75 -0.92
N LYS A 245 8.85 -6.62 0.25
CA LYS A 245 8.31 -5.99 1.48
C LYS A 245 9.22 -4.89 2.02
N ASP A 246 8.67 -4.11 2.95
CA ASP A 246 9.34 -3.03 3.69
C ASP A 246 9.76 -1.83 2.83
N PHE A 247 9.33 -0.63 3.21
CA PHE A 247 9.69 0.57 2.48
C PHE A 247 11.17 0.90 2.61
N LYS A 248 11.91 0.86 1.50
CA LYS A 248 13.32 1.26 1.46
C LYS A 248 13.47 2.78 1.36
N THR A 249 13.39 3.47 2.50
CA THR A 249 13.35 4.95 2.56
C THR A 249 14.71 5.61 2.82
N GLY A 250 15.26 5.47 4.03
CA GLY A 250 16.43 6.23 4.50
C GLY A 250 17.71 5.39 4.62
N GLN A 251 17.95 4.83 5.80
CA GLN A 251 19.20 4.13 6.10
C GLN A 251 19.46 2.95 5.15
N THR A 252 18.44 2.13 4.89
CA THR A 252 18.56 0.97 3.98
C THR A 252 18.82 1.42 2.54
N LEU A 253 18.21 2.53 2.09
CA LEU A 253 18.50 3.10 0.76
C LEU A 253 19.99 3.46 0.66
N MET A 254 20.50 4.24 1.62
CA MET A 254 21.92 4.62 1.65
C MET A 254 22.85 3.42 1.68
N LYS A 255 22.52 2.38 2.46
CA LYS A 255 23.28 1.13 2.49
C LYS A 255 23.32 0.46 1.12
N THR A 256 22.20 0.40 0.40
CA THR A 256 22.14 -0.21 -0.94
C THR A 256 22.85 0.61 -2.02
N LEU A 257 23.07 1.90 -1.81
CA LEU A 257 23.86 2.74 -2.72
C LEU A 257 25.37 2.59 -2.45
N ILE A 258 25.77 2.61 -1.17
CA ILE A 258 27.18 2.66 -0.77
C ILE A 258 27.83 1.27 -0.80
N ALA A 259 27.17 0.25 -0.24
CA ALA A 259 27.78 -1.05 -0.04
C ALA A 259 28.24 -1.73 -1.34
N PRO A 260 27.47 -1.70 -2.46
CA PRO A 260 27.96 -2.23 -3.73
C PRO A 260 29.20 -1.50 -4.25
N GLY A 261 29.29 -0.18 -4.05
CA GLY A 261 30.45 0.62 -4.45
C GLY A 261 31.71 0.27 -3.66
N LEU A 262 31.59 0.10 -2.35
CA LEU A 262 32.68 -0.37 -1.50
C LEU A 262 33.14 -1.78 -1.91
N LYS A 263 32.18 -2.70 -2.12
CA LYS A 263 32.50 -4.07 -2.54
C LYS A 263 33.18 -4.12 -3.90
N ALA A 264 32.70 -3.34 -4.88
CA ALA A 264 33.29 -3.27 -6.22
C ALA A 264 34.73 -2.74 -6.21
N ARG A 265 35.11 -2.00 -5.16
CA ARG A 265 36.48 -1.49 -4.97
C ARG A 265 37.28 -2.28 -3.93
N MET A 266 36.75 -3.39 -3.41
CA MET A 266 37.36 -4.22 -2.35
C MET A 266 37.75 -3.41 -1.10
N LEU A 267 36.93 -2.42 -0.74
CA LEU A 267 37.17 -1.54 0.42
C LEU A 267 36.47 -2.04 1.70
N GLY A 268 36.21 -3.35 1.79
CA GLY A 268 35.46 -4.02 2.86
C GLY A 268 35.01 -5.40 2.44
#